data_AF-A0A940B8E0-F1
#
_entry.id   AF-A0A940B8E0-F1
#
_cell.length_a   1.000
_cell.length_b   1.000
_cell.length_c   1.000
_cell.angle_alpha   90.00
_cell.angle_beta   90.00
_cell.angle_gamma   90.00
#
_symmetry.space_group_name_H-M   'P 1'
#
loop_
_entity.id
_entity.type
_entity.pdbx_description
1 polymer ?
#
loop_
_entity_poly.entity_id
_entity_poly.type
_entity_poly.pdbx_seq_one_letter_code
_entity_poly.pdbx_strand_id
1 'polypeptide(L)'
;SSHQYGFIITNPPYGERLSPTTAGSDIKGTKSAAKTVMTDADIKELPALYKDMGEVFGKLKNWSYFFVTSYDKAQESFGRKADKNRKIYNGMIKTYLYEYYGPKPPKRDGDRPGQNR
;
A
#
# COMPACT_ATOMS: atom_id res chain seq x y z
N SER A 1 9.55 -15.42 24.30
CA SER A 1 9.50 -15.39 22.82
C SER A 1 10.09 -14.06 22.36
N SER A 2 11.27 -14.05 21.74
CA SER A 2 12.00 -12.81 21.36
C SER A 2 11.65 -12.30 19.96
N HIS A 3 10.71 -12.93 19.27
CA HIS A 3 10.31 -12.54 17.93
C HIS A 3 9.44 -11.29 17.99
N GLN A 4 9.90 -10.21 17.35
CA GLN A 4 9.13 -8.97 17.19
C GLN A 4 8.09 -9.17 16.08
N TYR A 5 6.83 -8.94 16.43
CA TYR A 5 5.69 -8.92 15.50
C TYR A 5 5.28 -7.47 15.29
N GLY A 6 4.78 -7.14 14.10
CA GLY A 6 4.35 -5.78 13.79
C GLY A 6 3.50 -5.67 12.54
N PHE A 7 3.04 -4.45 12.30
CA PHE A 7 2.19 -4.09 11.17
C PHE A 7 2.79 -2.90 10.44
N ILE A 8 2.86 -2.98 9.11
CA ILE A 8 3.08 -1.81 8.24
C ILE A 8 1.78 -1.56 7.50
N ILE A 9 1.26 -0.33 7.59
CA ILE A 9 0.09 0.10 6.82
C ILE A 9 0.50 1.39 6.13
N THR A 10 0.47 1.41 4.80
CA THR A 10 0.94 2.57 4.04
C THR A 10 0.08 2.85 2.81
N ASN A 11 0.10 4.09 2.35
CA ASN A 11 -0.54 4.54 1.13
C ASN A 11 0.56 5.17 0.24
N PRO A 12 1.43 4.33 -0.36
CA PRO A 12 2.55 4.80 -1.19
C PRO A 12 2.06 5.62 -2.39
N PRO A 13 2.92 6.45 -2.99
CA PRO A 13 2.56 7.17 -4.20
C PRO A 13 2.15 6.20 -5.30
N TYR A 14 1.05 6.48 -5.97
CA TYR A 14 0.46 5.61 -7.00
C TYR A 14 0.26 6.28 -8.35
N GLY A 15 0.96 7.40 -8.61
CA GLY A 15 0.97 8.11 -9.90
C GLY A 15 -0.31 8.88 -10.26
N GLU A 16 -1.48 8.36 -9.88
CA GLU A 16 -2.78 8.83 -10.38
C GLU A 16 -3.54 9.79 -9.45
N ARG A 17 -2.98 10.19 -8.31
CA ARG A 17 -3.64 11.17 -7.41
C ARG A 17 -3.76 12.58 -8.02
N LEU A 18 -3.33 12.72 -9.27
CA LEU A 18 -3.12 13.94 -10.01
C LEU A 18 -3.64 13.77 -11.45
N SER A 19 -4.89 13.34 -11.61
CA SER A 19 -5.56 13.61 -12.88
C SER A 19 -5.68 15.15 -12.99
N PRO A 20 -5.24 15.80 -14.07
CA PRO A 20 -5.94 17.03 -14.43
C PRO A 20 -7.41 16.62 -14.60
N THR A 21 -8.33 17.40 -14.08
CA THR A 21 -9.73 17.30 -14.50
C THR A 21 -9.76 17.57 -16.01
N THR A 22 -9.55 16.54 -16.83
CA THR A 22 -9.88 16.56 -18.25
C THR A 22 -11.29 16.01 -18.37
N ALA A 23 -12.22 16.75 -17.80
CA ALA A 23 -13.64 16.70 -18.09
C ALA A 23 -14.23 18.07 -17.73
N GLY A 24 -14.12 19.03 -18.66
CA GLY A 24 -14.77 20.35 -18.59
C GLY A 24 -13.85 21.52 -18.25
N SER A 25 -12.91 21.87 -19.13
CA SER A 25 -12.18 23.14 -19.06
C SER A 25 -13.06 24.29 -19.60
N ASP A 26 -13.88 24.90 -18.75
CA ASP A 26 -14.51 26.21 -19.04
C ASP A 26 -14.39 27.21 -17.89
N ILE A 27 -13.56 26.94 -16.87
CA ILE A 27 -13.33 27.93 -15.80
C ILE A 27 -12.06 28.72 -16.10
N LYS A 28 -12.28 29.82 -16.81
CA LYS A 28 -11.29 30.86 -17.09
C LYS A 28 -10.97 31.60 -15.80
N GLY A 29 -9.79 31.33 -15.23
CA GLY A 29 -9.15 32.25 -14.29
C GLY A 29 -9.19 31.85 -12.81
N THR A 30 -8.39 30.86 -12.43
CA THR A 30 -7.73 30.86 -11.12
C THR A 30 -6.29 30.41 -11.29
N LYS A 31 -5.34 31.35 -11.17
CA LYS A 31 -3.94 31.00 -10.94
C LYS A 31 -3.80 30.71 -9.45
N SER A 32 -3.67 29.45 -9.07
CA SER A 32 -3.25 29.10 -7.71
C SER A 32 -2.14 28.06 -7.74
N ALA A 33 -1.06 28.40 -7.06
CA ALA A 33 0.16 27.64 -6.93
C ALA A 33 -0.10 26.29 -6.24
N ALA A 34 0.11 25.19 -6.96
CA ALA A 34 0.55 23.92 -6.39
C ALA A 34 1.11 23.05 -7.51
N LYS A 35 2.31 22.53 -7.29
CA LYS A 35 2.98 21.51 -8.10
C LYS A 35 2.17 20.20 -7.97
N THR A 36 1.06 20.11 -8.70
CA THR A 36 0.00 19.09 -8.51
C THR A 36 -0.13 18.17 -9.71
N VAL A 37 0.92 18.00 -10.51
CA VAL A 37 0.96 16.99 -11.57
C VAL A 37 2.24 16.18 -11.38
N MET A 38 2.10 14.90 -11.02
CA MET A 38 3.22 13.97 -11.03
C MET A 38 3.60 13.78 -12.48
N THR A 39 4.88 13.92 -12.74
CA THR A 39 5.46 13.89 -14.08
C THR A 39 5.56 12.45 -14.57
N ASP A 40 5.70 12.25 -15.88
CA ASP A 40 6.00 10.93 -16.45
C ASP A 40 7.29 10.31 -15.85
N ALA A 41 8.18 11.14 -15.31
CA ALA A 41 9.34 10.69 -14.57
C ALA A 41 8.94 10.03 -13.24
N ASP A 42 8.02 10.63 -12.49
CA ASP A 42 7.55 10.07 -11.21
C ASP A 42 6.86 8.71 -11.39
N ILE A 43 6.14 8.52 -12.51
CA ILE A 43 5.52 7.23 -12.85
C ILE A 43 6.57 6.16 -13.18
N LYS A 44 7.68 6.55 -13.82
CA LYS A 44 8.79 5.64 -14.15
C LYS A 44 9.56 5.15 -12.93
N GLU A 45 9.51 5.89 -11.82
CA GLU A 45 10.17 5.51 -10.56
C GLU A 45 9.34 4.53 -9.70
N LEU A 46 8.04 4.38 -9.98
CA LEU A 46 7.17 3.48 -9.21
C LEU A 46 7.68 2.02 -9.15
N PRO A 47 8.09 1.36 -10.26
CA PRO A 47 8.63 0.01 -10.19
C PRO A 47 9.80 -0.14 -9.22
N ALA A 48 10.72 0.82 -9.21
CA ALA A 48 11.88 0.82 -8.32
C ALA A 48 11.45 0.94 -6.86
N LEU A 49 10.54 1.86 -6.55
CA LEU A 49 9.98 2.02 -5.21
C LEU A 49 9.33 0.73 -4.70
N TYR A 50 8.46 0.10 -5.50
CA TYR A 50 7.77 -1.12 -5.09
C TYR A 50 8.74 -2.30 -4.93
N LYS A 51 9.79 -2.36 -5.75
CA LYS A 51 10.87 -3.34 -5.59
C LYS A 51 11.59 -3.16 -4.26
N ASP A 52 12.00 -1.94 -3.93
CA ASP A 52 12.66 -1.61 -2.67
C ASP A 52 11.76 -1.94 -1.47
N MET A 53 10.46 -1.64 -1.57
CA MET A 53 9.47 -2.04 -0.55
C MET A 53 9.43 -3.55 -0.37
N GLY A 54 9.43 -4.34 -1.45
CA GLY A 54 9.47 -5.80 -1.40
C GLY A 54 10.72 -6.32 -0.69
N GLU A 55 11.89 -5.77 -1.03
CA GLU A 55 13.17 -6.15 -0.43
C GLU A 55 13.26 -5.81 1.05
N VAL A 56 12.78 -4.63 1.46
CA VAL A 56 12.79 -4.20 2.87
C VAL A 56 11.75 -4.97 3.68
N PHE A 57 10.52 -5.10 3.18
CA PHE A 57 9.44 -5.76 3.91
C PHE A 57 9.70 -7.27 4.02
N GLY A 58 10.32 -7.89 3.02
CA GLY A 58 10.73 -9.29 3.04
C GLY A 58 11.71 -9.65 4.17
N LYS A 59 12.47 -8.68 4.69
CA LYS A 59 13.37 -8.88 5.84
C LYS A 59 12.60 -9.00 7.16
N LEU A 60 11.35 -8.51 7.21
CA LEU A 60 10.50 -8.51 8.40
C LEU A 60 9.61 -9.77 8.47
N LYS A 61 10.23 -10.93 8.69
CA LYS A 61 9.57 -12.26 8.59
C LYS A 61 8.29 -12.44 9.43
N ASN A 62 8.17 -11.72 10.55
CA ASN A 62 7.06 -11.85 11.50
C ASN A 62 6.05 -10.68 11.41
N TRP A 63 6.17 -9.85 10.38
CA TRP A 63 5.34 -8.67 10.21
C TRP A 63 4.26 -8.91 9.16
N SER A 64 3.10 -8.32 9.39
CA SER A 64 2.08 -8.17 8.36
C SER A 64 2.24 -6.79 7.72
N TYR A 65 2.04 -6.69 6.41
CA TYR A 65 2.10 -5.41 5.71
C TYR A 65 0.92 -5.24 4.76
N PHE A 66 0.48 -3.99 4.66
CA PHE A 66 -0.74 -3.58 3.97
C PHE A 66 -0.41 -2.31 3.21
N PHE A 67 -0.73 -2.28 1.92
CA PHE A 67 -0.60 -1.03 1.18
C PHE A 67 -1.74 -0.80 0.21
N VAL A 68 -2.15 0.46 0.11
CA VAL A 68 -3.17 0.95 -0.82
C VAL A 68 -2.50 1.63 -2.00
N THR A 69 -2.86 1.24 -3.22
CA THR A 69 -2.31 1.85 -4.45
C THR A 69 -3.23 1.63 -5.64
N SER A 70 -3.25 2.56 -6.60
CA SER A 70 -3.84 2.34 -7.93
C SER A 70 -2.82 1.84 -8.97
N TYR A 71 -1.55 1.66 -8.58
CA TYR A 71 -0.55 1.12 -9.49
C TYR A 71 -0.82 -0.35 -9.81
N ASP A 72 -1.25 -0.64 -11.04
CA ASP A 72 -1.67 -1.97 -11.46
C ASP A 72 -0.56 -3.03 -11.42
N LYS A 73 0.71 -2.63 -11.62
CA LYS A 73 1.87 -3.53 -11.58
C LYS A 73 2.53 -3.61 -10.20
N ALA A 74 1.82 -3.21 -9.15
CA ALA A 74 2.36 -3.18 -7.79
C ALA A 74 2.85 -4.56 -7.32
N GLN A 75 2.08 -5.63 -7.47
CA GLN A 75 2.50 -6.97 -7.01
C GLN A 75 3.67 -7.55 -7.80
N GLU A 76 3.74 -7.26 -9.10
CA GLU A 76 4.85 -7.66 -9.98
C GLU A 76 6.13 -6.99 -9.52
N SER A 77 6.10 -5.67 -9.36
CA SER A 77 7.24 -4.87 -8.92
C SER A 77 7.64 -5.19 -7.47
N PHE A 78 6.66 -5.44 -6.61
CA PHE A 78 6.85 -5.82 -5.21
C PHE A 78 7.45 -7.23 -5.06
N GLY A 79 7.38 -8.08 -6.08
CA GLY A 79 7.99 -9.41 -6.08
C GLY A 79 7.25 -10.47 -5.27
N ARG A 80 6.03 -10.19 -4.80
CA ARG A 80 5.17 -11.15 -4.08
C ARG A 80 3.69 -10.87 -4.39
N LYS A 81 2.90 -11.93 -4.59
CA LYS A 81 1.43 -11.83 -4.63
C LYS A 81 0.86 -11.64 -3.22
N ALA A 82 -0.11 -10.73 -3.08
CA ALA A 82 -0.80 -10.49 -1.83
C ALA A 82 -1.65 -11.69 -1.43
N ASP A 83 -1.76 -11.92 -0.13
CA ASP A 83 -2.61 -12.98 0.43
C ASP A 83 -4.09 -12.62 0.24
N LYS A 84 -4.40 -11.31 0.28
CA LYS A 84 -5.68 -10.77 -0.18
C LYS A 84 -5.46 -9.52 -1.01
N ASN A 85 -6.29 -9.36 -2.04
CA ASN A 85 -6.32 -8.18 -2.87
C ASN A 85 -7.77 -7.67 -2.94
N ARG A 86 -8.03 -6.53 -2.30
CA ARG A 86 -9.37 -5.93 -2.23
C ARG A 86 -9.43 -4.68 -3.06
N LYS A 87 -10.40 -4.62 -4.00
CA LYS A 87 -10.73 -3.36 -4.67
C LYS A 87 -11.39 -2.41 -3.68
N ILE A 88 -10.84 -1.21 -3.54
CA ILE A 88 -11.44 -0.11 -2.77
C ILE A 88 -11.43 1.17 -3.61
N TYR A 89 -12.21 2.17 -3.19
CA TYR A 89 -12.21 3.48 -3.84
C TYR A 89 -11.66 4.52 -2.86
N ASN A 90 -10.60 5.20 -3.28
CA ASN A 90 -10.03 6.34 -2.56
C ASN A 90 -10.53 7.63 -3.24
N GLY A 91 -11.69 8.11 -2.79
CA GLY A 91 -12.47 9.11 -3.53
C GLY A 91 -12.97 8.52 -4.86
N MET A 92 -12.68 9.20 -5.97
CA MET A 92 -13.04 8.74 -7.32
C MET A 92 -12.02 7.76 -7.93
N ILE A 93 -10.90 7.51 -7.25
CA ILE A 93 -9.81 6.69 -7.78
C ILE A 93 -10.01 5.25 -7.33
N LYS A 94 -10.06 4.33 -8.31
CA LYS A 94 -10.04 2.90 -8.04
C LYS A 94 -8.64 2.51 -7.55
N THR A 95 -8.55 1.96 -6.35
CA THR A 95 -7.30 1.45 -5.79
C THR A 95 -7.48 0.01 -5.34
N TYR A 96 -6.38 -0.63 -5.01
CA TYR A 96 -6.34 -1.95 -4.40
C TYR A 96 -5.65 -1.86 -3.05
N LEU A 97 -6.27 -2.48 -2.05
CA LEU A 97 -5.64 -2.81 -0.77
C LEU A 97 -5.02 -4.20 -0.91
N TYR A 98 -3.69 -4.24 -0.90
CA TYR A 98 -2.91 -5.46 -0.87
C TYR A 98 -2.59 -5.82 0.58
N GLU A 99 -2.97 -7.03 1.00
CA GLU A 99 -2.78 -7.54 2.35
C GLU A 99 -1.78 -8.70 2.33
N TYR A 100 -0.75 -8.61 3.17
CA TYR A 100 0.26 -9.64 3.35
C TYR A 100 0.38 -9.94 4.84
N TYR A 101 0.06 -11.16 5.24
CA TYR A 101 0.05 -11.56 6.63
C TYR A 101 1.39 -12.17 7.05
N GLY A 102 1.88 -11.71 8.19
CA GLY A 102 2.88 -12.40 8.96
C GLY A 102 2.27 -13.57 9.74
N PRO A 103 3.11 -14.48 10.28
CA PRO A 103 2.66 -15.55 11.16
C PRO A 103 1.92 -15.00 12.38
N LYS A 104 0.89 -15.72 12.83
CA LYS A 104 0.18 -15.41 14.06
C LYS A 104 1.16 -15.49 15.25
N PRO A 105 1.20 -14.49 16.14
CA PRO A 105 1.99 -14.58 17.36
C PRO A 105 1.62 -15.83 18.17
N PRO A 106 2.57 -16.49 18.85
CA PRO A 106 2.25 -17.60 19.73
C PRO A 106 1.25 -17.13 20.79
N LYS A 107 0.28 -18.00 21.11
CA LYS A 107 -0.68 -17.73 22.18
C LYS A 107 0.10 -17.49 23.48
N ARG A 108 -0.29 -16.47 24.24
CA ARG A 108 0.21 -16.31 25.61
C ARG A 108 -0.27 -17.51 26.44
N ASP A 109 0.52 -17.94 27.42
CA ASP A 109 0.22 -19.14 28.21
C ASP A 109 -1.18 -19.14 28.88
N GLY A 110 -1.75 -17.94 29.11
CA GLY A 110 -3.09 -17.73 29.65
C GLY A 110 -4.25 -17.65 28.64
N ASP A 111 -3.98 -17.78 27.34
CA ASP A 111 -4.98 -17.68 26.26
C ASP A 111 -5.45 -19.08 25.77
N ARG A 112 -5.16 -20.11 26.58
CA ARG A 112 -5.65 -21.49 26.37
C ARG A 112 -7.10 -21.57 26.89
N PRO A 113 -8.09 -21.85 26.03
CA PRO A 113 -9.44 -22.13 26.50
C PRO A 113 -9.40 -23.40 27.37
N GLY A 114 -9.74 -23.28 28.66
CA GLY A 114 -9.92 -24.44 29.54
C GLY A 114 -8.98 -24.62 30.73
N GLN A 115 -8.19 -23.61 31.14
CA GLN A 115 -7.34 -23.69 32.35
C GLN A 115 -7.85 -22.91 33.57
N ASN A 116 -9.10 -22.43 33.57
CA ASN A 116 -9.80 -22.05 34.79
C ASN A 116 -10.83 -23.14 35.13
N ARG A 117 -10.42 -24.14 35.90
CA ARG A 117 -11.28 -24.96 36.76
C ARG A 117 -10.59 -25.09 38.11
#